data_AF-A0A530GFB1-F1
#
_entry.id   AF-A0A530GFB1-F1
#
_cell.length_a   1.000
_cell.length_b   1.000
_cell.length_c   1.000
_cell.angle_alpha   90.00
_cell.angle_beta   90.00
_cell.angle_gamma   90.00
#
_symmetry.space_group_name_H-M   'P 1'
#
loop_
_entity.id
_entity.type
_entity.pdbx_description
1 polymer ?
#
loop_
_entity_poly.entity_id
_entity_poly.type
_entity_poly.pdbx_seq_one_letter_code
_entity_poly.pdbx_strand_id
1 'polypeptide(L)'
;VVESPLNVRELAARIGGLLMRRGRAAGELIVLENATVDLRSAMVMHRSGAEDQLSPGQVALLKLFLASPRKVLTRDDIIAAAPAENADAFDRSIDSRIVRLRRK
;
A
#
# COMPACT_ATOMS: atom_id res chain seq x y z
N VAL A 1 33.18 7.40 11.83
CA VAL A 1 32.43 6.24 11.31
C VAL A 1 30.98 6.46 11.70
N VAL A 2 30.11 6.69 10.72
CA VAL A 2 28.68 6.92 10.96
C VAL A 2 28.04 5.56 11.18
N GLU A 3 27.68 5.25 12.43
CA GLU A 3 26.80 4.13 12.73
C GLU A 3 25.41 4.70 12.95
N SER A 4 24.56 4.63 11.93
CA SER A 4 23.14 4.91 12.09
C SER A 4 22.54 3.87 13.04
N PRO A 5 21.82 4.29 14.10
CA PRO A 5 21.26 3.35 15.05
C PRO A 5 20.13 2.58 14.38
N LEU A 6 20.38 1.31 14.08
CA LEU A 6 19.35 0.36 13.67
C LEU A 6 18.26 0.35 14.75
N ASN A 7 17.10 0.90 14.41
CA ASN A 7 15.97 0.94 15.32
C ASN A 7 15.52 -0.51 15.56
N VAL A 8 15.47 -0.92 16.83
CA VAL A 8 15.08 -2.28 17.24
C VAL A 8 13.74 -2.70 16.62
N ARG A 9 12.87 -1.73 16.33
CA ARG A 9 11.59 -1.94 15.67
C ARG A 9 11.68 -2.16 14.16
N GLU A 10 12.66 -1.54 13.49
CA GLU A 10 12.98 -1.84 12.09
C GLU A 10 13.56 -3.25 11.96
N LEU A 11 14.39 -3.66 12.93
CA LEU A 11 14.93 -5.01 13.00
C LEU A 11 13.80 -6.03 13.30
N ALA A 12 12.90 -5.74 14.23
CA ALA A 12 11.75 -6.59 14.54
C ALA A 12 10.74 -6.68 13.37
N ALA A 13 10.49 -5.58 12.64
CA ALA A 13 9.66 -5.58 11.44
C ALA A 13 10.31 -6.39 10.30
N ARG A 14 11.64 -6.29 10.13
CA ARG A 14 12.40 -7.13 9.19
C ARG A 14 12.35 -8.61 9.57
N ILE A 15 12.54 -8.93 10.85
CA ILE A 15 12.54 -10.31 11.36
C ILE A 15 11.12 -10.91 11.31
N GLY A 16 10.09 -10.16 11.71
CA GLY A 16 8.69 -10.55 11.59
C GLY A 16 8.28 -10.80 10.13
N GLY A 17 8.69 -9.92 9.21
CA GLY A 17 8.52 -10.12 7.77
C GLY A 17 9.36 -11.27 7.20
N LEU A 18 10.46 -11.68 7.84
CA LEU A 18 11.24 -12.88 7.47
C LEU A 18 10.64 -14.17 8.04
N LEU A 19 10.04 -14.12 9.23
CA LEU A 19 9.39 -15.26 9.89
C LEU A 19 8.04 -15.60 9.23
N MET A 20 7.25 -14.59 8.85
CA MET A 20 6.03 -14.79 8.05
C MET A 20 6.32 -15.47 6.70
N ARG A 21 7.52 -15.24 6.15
CA ARG A 21 8.05 -15.85 4.92
C ARG A 21 8.26 -17.37 5.03
N ARG A 22 8.32 -17.92 6.25
CA ARG A 22 8.68 -19.33 6.51
C ARG A 22 7.46 -20.22 6.85
N GLY A 23 6.27 -19.64 7.01
CA GLY A 23 5.08 -20.38 7.48
C GLY A 23 3.77 -20.14 6.72
N ARG A 24 3.64 -19.08 5.90
CA ARG A 24 2.50 -18.89 5.02
C ARG A 24 2.98 -18.46 3.64
N ALA A 25 2.43 -19.09 2.61
CA ALA A 25 2.65 -18.76 1.22
C ALA A 25 2.73 -17.24 1.06
N ALA A 26 3.83 -16.76 0.45
CA ALA A 26 4.17 -15.36 0.28
C ALA A 26 2.95 -14.54 -0.17
N GLY A 27 2.25 -13.95 0.79
CA GLY A 27 1.19 -12.98 0.53
C GLY A 27 1.83 -11.75 -0.10
N GLU A 28 1.07 -11.06 -0.95
CA GLU A 28 1.43 -9.82 -1.65
C GLU A 28 1.82 -8.69 -0.66
N LEU A 29 2.97 -8.84 0.01
CA LEU A 29 3.57 -7.90 0.95
C LEU A 29 4.46 -6.93 0.19
N ILE A 30 4.21 -5.65 0.37
CA ILE A 30 4.86 -4.57 -0.34
C ILE A 30 5.53 -3.66 0.66
N VAL A 31 6.85 -3.59 0.58
CA VAL A 31 7.63 -2.72 1.45
C VAL A 31 7.76 -1.37 0.75
N LEU A 32 7.18 -0.35 1.37
CA LEU A 32 7.35 1.06 1.02
C LEU A 32 8.35 1.70 1.97
N GLU A 33 8.76 2.93 1.66
CA GLU A 33 9.74 3.66 2.48
C GLU A 33 9.32 3.75 3.95
N ASN A 34 8.06 4.12 4.21
CA ASN A 34 7.55 4.40 5.56
C ASN A 34 6.53 3.38 6.08
N ALA A 35 6.16 2.38 5.28
CA ALA A 35 5.15 1.40 5.64
C ALA A 35 5.36 0.07 4.92
N THR A 36 4.78 -1.01 5.44
CA THR A 36 4.62 -2.28 4.73
C THR A 36 3.13 -2.50 4.49
N VAL A 37 2.75 -2.84 3.27
CA VAL A 37 1.35 -3.11 2.91
C VAL A 37 1.17 -4.59 2.64
N ASP A 38 0.20 -5.20 3.29
CA ASP A 38 -0.30 -6.53 2.95
C ASP A 38 -1.55 -6.37 2.09
N LEU A 39 -1.42 -6.61 0.78
CA LEU A 39 -2.54 -6.50 -0.15
C LEU A 39 -3.59 -7.60 0.03
N ARG A 40 -3.24 -8.72 0.69
CA ARG A 40 -4.17 -9.82 0.94
C ARG A 40 -5.08 -9.52 2.12
N SER A 41 -4.53 -8.94 3.19
CA SER A 41 -5.30 -8.50 4.36
C SER A 41 -5.80 -7.06 4.26
N ALA A 42 -5.44 -6.34 3.19
CA ALA A 42 -5.77 -4.92 2.98
C ALA A 42 -5.32 -4.05 4.17
N MET A 43 -4.08 -4.26 4.63
CA MET A 43 -3.53 -3.62 5.83
C MET A 43 -2.25 -2.84 5.49
N VAL A 44 -2.12 -1.63 6.03
CA VAL A 44 -0.88 -0.83 6.02
C VAL A 44 -0.29 -0.83 7.43
N MET A 45 0.96 -1.25 7.53
CA MET A 45 1.73 -1.29 8.77
C MET A 45 2.81 -0.21 8.70
N HIS A 46 2.63 0.87 9.46
CA HIS A 46 3.54 2.00 9.47
C HIS A 46 4.81 1.68 10.24
N ARG A 47 5.93 2.34 9.88
CA ARG A 47 7.14 2.33 10.72
C ARG A 47 6.90 2.86 12.12
N SER A 48 5.87 3.70 12.32
CA SER A 48 5.41 4.22 13.62
C SER A 48 4.79 3.14 14.53
N GLY A 49 4.52 1.94 13.99
CA GLY A 49 3.80 0.86 14.67
C GLY A 49 2.28 0.99 14.59
N ALA A 50 1.76 2.06 13.97
CA ALA A 50 0.33 2.17 13.68
C ALA A 50 -0.07 1.24 12.52
N GLU A 51 -1.30 0.76 12.55
CA GLU A 51 -1.89 -0.05 11.50
C GLU A 51 -3.16 0.62 10.96
N ASP A 52 -3.33 0.58 9.64
CA ASP A 52 -4.45 1.18 8.94
C ASP A 52 -5.07 0.20 7.95
N GLN A 53 -6.40 0.08 7.98
CA GLN A 53 -7.12 -0.74 7.01
C GLN A 53 -7.36 0.03 5.70
N LEU A 54 -7.20 -0.67 4.59
CA LEU A 54 -7.50 -0.19 3.25
C LEU A 54 -8.90 -0.64 2.84
N SER A 55 -9.69 0.30 2.34
CA SER A 55 -10.92 -0.03 1.62
C SER A 55 -10.59 -0.77 0.30
N PRO A 56 -11.54 -1.54 -0.27
CA PRO A 56 -11.35 -2.20 -1.56
C PRO A 56 -10.88 -1.24 -2.66
N GLY A 57 -11.41 -0.02 -2.61
CA GLY A 57 -11.02 1.06 -3.50
C GLY A 57 -9.58 1.53 -3.38
N GLN A 58 -9.06 1.59 -2.15
CA GLN A 58 -7.67 1.94 -1.90
C GLN A 58 -6.73 0.81 -2.32
N VAL A 59 -7.13 -0.45 -2.11
CA VAL A 59 -6.37 -1.62 -2.61
C VAL A 59 -6.27 -1.59 -4.12
N ALA A 60 -7.39 -1.34 -4.82
CA ALA A 60 -7.40 -1.25 -6.29
C ALA A 60 -6.47 -0.13 -6.81
N LEU A 61 -6.53 1.06 -6.22
CA LEU A 61 -5.64 2.17 -6.58
C LEU A 61 -4.18 1.83 -6.32
N LEU A 62 -3.87 1.22 -5.18
CA LEU A 62 -2.51 0.84 -4.85
C LEU A 62 -1.98 -0.20 -5.86
N LYS A 63 -2.77 -1.23 -6.18
CA LYS A 63 -2.43 -2.21 -7.23
C LYS A 63 -2.16 -1.55 -8.58
N LEU A 64 -2.98 -0.58 -8.98
CA LEU A 64 -2.76 0.19 -10.20
C LEU A 64 -1.42 0.93 -10.20
N PHE A 65 -1.11 1.67 -9.13
CA PHE A 65 0.15 2.42 -9.04
C PHE A 65 1.37 1.48 -9.04
N LEU A 66 1.25 0.31 -8.41
CA LEU A 66 2.29 -0.70 -8.38
C LEU A 66 2.50 -1.39 -9.73
N ALA A 67 1.43 -1.54 -10.53
CA ALA A 67 1.50 -2.07 -11.89
C ALA A 67 2.14 -1.07 -12.87
N SER A 68 2.10 0.24 -12.57
CA SER A 68 2.64 1.31 -13.41
C SER A 68 3.65 2.20 -12.68
N PRO A 69 4.77 1.65 -12.18
CA PRO A 69 5.73 2.41 -11.40
C PRO A 69 6.40 3.49 -12.26
N ARG A 70 6.60 4.68 -11.68
CA ARG A 70 7.24 5.84 -12.34
C ARG A 70 6.53 6.36 -13.60
N LYS A 71 5.30 5.92 -13.86
CA LYS A 71 4.44 6.44 -14.93
C LYS A 71 3.50 7.50 -14.37
N VAL A 72 3.37 8.62 -15.07
CA VAL A 72 2.29 9.57 -14.80
C VAL A 72 0.99 8.96 -15.31
N LEU A 73 0.05 8.71 -14.41
CA LEU A 73 -1.30 8.25 -14.75
C LEU A 73 -2.24 9.47 -14.74
N THR A 74 -2.96 9.66 -15.85
CA THR A 74 -4.03 10.65 -15.93
C THR A 74 -5.25 10.18 -15.16
N ARG A 75 -6.22 11.08 -14.95
CA ARG A 75 -7.50 10.72 -14.33
C ARG A 75 -8.20 9.61 -15.12
N ASP A 76 -8.20 9.75 -16.44
CA ASP A 76 -8.84 8.79 -17.36
C ASP A 76 -8.15 7.42 -17.30
N ASP A 77 -6.82 7.37 -17.19
CA ASP A 77 -6.07 6.12 -17.01
C ASP A 77 -6.50 5.39 -15.73
N ILE A 78 -6.71 6.13 -14.64
CA ILE A 78 -7.10 5.57 -13.35
C ILE A 78 -8.54 5.05 -13.38
N ILE A 79 -9.45 5.78 -14.03
CA ILE A 79 -10.85 5.36 -14.21
C ILE A 79 -10.93 4.12 -15.10
N ALA A 80 -10.20 4.09 -16.22
CA ALA A 80 -10.19 2.96 -17.14
C ALA A 80 -9.62 1.68 -16.49
N ALA A 81 -8.65 1.81 -15.58
CA ALA A 81 -8.05 0.68 -14.89
C ALA A 81 -8.81 0.23 -13.62
N ALA A 82 -9.78 1.00 -13.16
CA ALA A 82 -10.62 0.65 -12.01
C ALA A 82 -11.99 0.16 -12.50
N PRO A 83 -12.25 -1.16 -12.52
CA PRO A 83 -13.58 -1.69 -12.81
C PRO A 83 -14.50 -1.41 -11.61
N ALA A 84 -14.99 -0.17 -11.49
CA ALA A 84 -16.06 0.15 -10.58
C ALA A 84 -17.39 -0.18 -11.26
N GLU A 85 -18.30 -0.83 -10.53
CA GLU A 85 -19.68 -1.09 -11.01
C GLU A 85 -20.42 0.20 -11.42
N ASN A 86 -19.94 1.37 -10.97
CA ASN A 86 -20.43 2.69 -11.37
C ASN A 86 -19.26 3.66 -11.60
N ALA A 87 -18.81 3.79 -12.85
CA ALA A 87 -17.71 4.69 -13.25
C ALA A 87 -17.94 6.15 -12.82
N ASP A 88 -19.17 6.67 -12.91
CA ASP A 88 -19.51 8.06 -12.54
C ASP A 88 -19.41 8.37 -11.04
N ALA A 89 -19.66 7.37 -10.18
CA ALA A 89 -19.48 7.50 -8.73
C ALA A 89 -17.99 7.42 -8.36
N PHE A 90 -17.23 6.64 -9.13
CA PHE A 90 -15.79 6.54 -8.96
C PHE A 90 -15.08 7.82 -9.39
N ASP A 91 -15.44 8.38 -10.55
CA ASP A 91 -14.87 9.64 -11.07
C ASP A 91 -15.03 10.80 -10.06
N ARG A 92 -16.23 10.98 -9.49
CA ARG A 92 -16.48 12.05 -8.50
C ARG A 92 -15.74 11.87 -7.17
N SER A 93 -15.31 10.66 -6.84
CA SER A 93 -14.69 10.35 -5.54
C SER A 93 -13.18 10.07 -5.62
N ILE A 94 -12.61 9.99 -6.83
CA ILE A 94 -11.23 9.57 -7.06
C ILE A 94 -10.21 10.45 -6.32
N ASP A 95 -10.36 11.79 -6.38
CA ASP A 95 -9.44 12.72 -5.73
C ASP A 95 -9.47 12.56 -4.21
N SER A 96 -10.68 12.45 -3.64
CA SER A 96 -10.86 12.24 -2.20
C SER A 96 -10.26 10.89 -1.76
N ARG A 97 -10.33 9.87 -2.61
CA ARG A 97 -9.77 8.54 -2.35
C ARG A 97 -8.23 8.55 -2.43
N ILE A 98 -7.66 9.25 -3.40
CA ILE A 98 -6.21 9.47 -3.51
C ILE A 98 -5.71 10.22 -2.27
N VAL A 99 -6.38 11.30 -1.87
CA VAL A 99 -6.01 12.06 -0.66
C VAL A 99 -6.05 11.18 0.57
N ARG A 100 -7.10 10.35 0.74
CA ARG A 100 -7.20 9.40 1.86
C ARG A 100 -6.11 8.34 1.81
N LEU A 101 -5.78 7.81 0.63
CA LEU A 101 -4.69 6.83 0.46
C LEU A 101 -3.33 7.44 0.80
N ARG A 102 -3.04 8.68 0.39
CA ARG A 102 -1.77 9.37 0.70
C ARG A 102 -1.58 9.73 2.18
N ARG A 103 -2.66 9.71 2.97
CA ARG A 103 -2.62 9.92 4.43
C ARG A 103 -2.41 8.62 5.20
N LYS A 104 -2.56 7.47 4.53
CA LYS A 104 -2.10 6.17 5.02
C LYS A 104 -0.62 6.00 4.67
#